data_AF-A0A6I4UQ86-F1
#
_entry.id   AF-A0A6I4UQ86-F1
#
_cell.length_a   1.000
_cell.length_b   1.000
_cell.length_c   1.000
_cell.angle_alpha   90.00
_cell.angle_beta   90.00
_cell.angle_gamma   90.00
#
_symmetry.space_group_name_H-M   'P 1'
#
loop_
_entity.id
_entity.type
_entity.pdbx_description
1 polymer ?
#
loop_
_entity_poly.entity_id
_entity_poly.type
_entity_poly.pdbx_seq_one_letter_code
_entity_poly.pdbx_strand_id
1 'polypeptide(L)'
;MDKYTVSPATFSNQMDHIARDGWHPVALDDFVSSTMFNRTGKDLVITFDDGFASNREHAWPTLRKHGFPSSTFVVTDFLGGSNQWDSEDMAIWPLLDSDDLREADKDLFSFHSHSATHQRLPHIAGDRTAIERELDNSLRTIAALIDRPGKVFAYPFGNFVLQTMADVREAGYLGACSCMQGCNRMGTDPYLLRRVEIHERDTGWRYKVKLHTGRDFFARPSLRPKQLQLLAERWRRQLYRSPLDKTL
;
A
#
# COMPACT_ATOMS: atom_id res chain seq x y z
N MET A 1 -16.62 7.84 14.34
CA MET A 1 -16.06 7.41 13.04
C MET A 1 -14.56 7.52 13.15
N ASP A 2 -13.85 6.43 12.90
CA ASP A 2 -12.38 6.41 12.96
C ASP A 2 -11.80 7.40 11.93
N LYS A 3 -10.61 7.95 12.21
CA LYS A 3 -9.89 8.87 11.32
C LYS A 3 -9.61 8.26 9.95
N TYR A 4 -9.46 6.94 9.87
CA TYR A 4 -9.10 6.23 8.64
C TYR A 4 -10.27 5.51 7.95
N THR A 5 -11.51 5.78 8.37
CA THR A 5 -12.70 5.22 7.73
C THR A 5 -13.31 6.18 6.70
N VAL A 6 -13.81 5.61 5.61
CA VAL A 6 -14.64 6.29 4.61
C VAL A 6 -15.99 5.58 4.54
N SER A 7 -17.09 6.34 4.50
CA SER A 7 -18.44 5.79 4.35
C SER A 7 -18.64 5.19 2.95
N PRO A 8 -19.49 4.17 2.79
CA PRO A 8 -19.79 3.61 1.47
C PRO A 8 -20.29 4.65 0.47
N ALA A 9 -21.08 5.63 0.92
CA ALA A 9 -21.56 6.72 0.08
C ALA A 9 -20.43 7.63 -0.40
N THR A 10 -19.51 8.02 0.49
CA THR A 10 -18.34 8.82 0.12
C THR A 10 -17.41 8.04 -0.81
N PHE A 11 -17.18 6.76 -0.55
CA PHE A 11 -16.36 5.91 -1.42
C PHE A 11 -16.98 5.78 -2.82
N SER A 12 -18.29 5.54 -2.93
CA SER A 12 -18.99 5.52 -4.23
C SER A 12 -18.81 6.84 -4.98
N ASN A 13 -18.99 7.97 -4.31
CA ASN A 13 -18.79 9.29 -4.92
C ASN A 13 -17.34 9.51 -5.40
N GLN A 14 -16.36 8.96 -4.69
CA GLN A 14 -14.95 9.01 -5.09
C GLN A 14 -14.71 8.15 -6.35
N MET A 15 -15.29 6.95 -6.44
CA MET A 15 -15.16 6.10 -7.63
C MET A 15 -15.88 6.71 -8.85
N ASP A 16 -17.08 7.26 -8.66
CA ASP A 16 -17.80 8.01 -9.69
C ASP A 16 -16.98 9.21 -10.18
N HIS A 17 -16.20 9.83 -9.29
CA HIS A 17 -15.29 10.92 -9.63
C HIS A 17 -14.12 10.46 -10.50
N ILE A 18 -13.46 9.35 -10.13
CA ILE A 18 -12.40 8.72 -10.93
C ILE A 18 -12.91 8.44 -12.35
N ALA A 19 -14.06 7.77 -12.46
CA ALA A 19 -14.65 7.40 -13.75
C ALA A 19 -14.97 8.63 -14.62
N ARG A 20 -15.66 9.61 -14.04
CA ARG A 20 -16.10 10.82 -14.75
C ARG A 20 -14.96 11.71 -15.21
N ASP A 21 -13.91 11.85 -14.40
CA ASP A 21 -12.78 12.73 -14.71
C ASP A 21 -11.71 12.00 -15.56
N GLY A 22 -11.98 10.76 -16.02
CA GLY A 22 -11.12 10.02 -16.93
C GLY A 22 -9.81 9.53 -16.30
N TRP A 23 -9.86 9.17 -15.02
CA TRP A 23 -8.77 8.44 -14.38
C TRP A 23 -8.87 6.96 -14.72
N HIS A 24 -7.72 6.30 -14.84
CA HIS A 24 -7.61 4.89 -15.19
C HIS A 24 -6.98 4.14 -14.01
N PRO A 25 -7.80 3.50 -13.16
CA PRO A 25 -7.30 2.57 -12.18
C PRO A 25 -6.61 1.38 -12.85
N VAL A 26 -5.41 1.05 -12.38
CA VAL A 26 -4.58 -0.03 -12.92
C VAL A 26 -4.20 -0.99 -11.79
N ALA A 27 -4.07 -2.28 -12.12
CA ALA A 27 -3.66 -3.29 -11.15
C ALA A 27 -2.25 -2.99 -10.63
N LEU A 28 -2.05 -3.18 -9.32
CA LEU A 28 -0.76 -2.93 -8.68
C LEU A 28 0.33 -3.86 -9.22
N ASP A 29 0.00 -5.12 -9.48
CA ASP A 29 0.95 -6.10 -10.04
C ASP A 29 1.44 -5.66 -11.42
N ASP A 30 0.56 -5.12 -12.26
CA ASP A 30 0.94 -4.54 -13.55
C ASP A 30 1.78 -3.28 -13.36
N PHE A 31 1.40 -2.43 -12.40
CA PHE A 31 2.17 -1.22 -12.07
C PHE A 31 3.60 -1.54 -11.66
N VAL A 32 3.82 -2.63 -10.91
CA VAL A 32 5.16 -3.04 -10.44
C VAL A 32 5.94 -3.85 -11.49
N SER A 33 5.27 -4.67 -12.29
CA SER A 33 5.92 -5.60 -13.24
C SER A 33 6.27 -4.99 -14.60
N SER A 34 5.48 -4.05 -15.13
CA SER A 34 5.36 -3.90 -16.59
C SER A 34 6.04 -2.68 -17.23
N THR A 35 7.09 -2.11 -16.65
CA THR A 35 7.62 -0.74 -16.95
C THR A 35 6.96 0.30 -16.05
N MET A 36 7.31 0.26 -14.77
CA MET A 36 6.77 1.05 -13.65
C MET A 36 6.55 2.55 -13.92
N PHE A 37 7.12 3.11 -15.00
CA PHE A 37 7.20 4.53 -15.26
C PHE A 37 7.01 5.01 -16.71
N ASN A 38 6.61 4.13 -17.64
CA ASN A 38 6.23 4.60 -18.98
C ASN A 38 4.74 5.02 -19.07
N ARG A 39 4.09 5.16 -17.90
CA ARG A 39 2.71 5.62 -17.78
C ARG A 39 2.66 7.14 -17.78
N THR A 40 2.13 7.71 -18.85
CA THR A 40 1.86 9.15 -18.97
C THR A 40 0.36 9.36 -18.93
N GLY A 41 -0.18 9.88 -17.83
CA GLY A 41 -1.61 10.18 -17.76
C GLY A 41 -2.21 10.15 -16.37
N LYS A 42 -3.54 9.98 -16.35
CA LYS A 42 -4.37 9.89 -15.16
C LYS A 42 -4.47 8.45 -14.66
N ASP A 43 -3.34 7.75 -14.60
CA ASP A 43 -3.31 6.39 -14.06
C ASP A 43 -3.19 6.45 -12.54
N LEU A 44 -3.90 5.57 -11.84
CA LEU A 44 -3.80 5.45 -10.39
C LEU A 44 -3.92 3.99 -9.94
N VAL A 45 -3.41 3.68 -8.75
CA VAL A 45 -3.62 2.39 -8.11
C VAL A 45 -4.47 2.60 -6.87
N ILE A 46 -5.50 1.78 -6.70
CA ILE A 46 -6.36 1.78 -5.51
C ILE A 46 -5.85 0.70 -4.57
N THR A 47 -5.47 1.09 -3.35
CA THR A 47 -4.98 0.15 -2.34
C THR A 47 -5.73 0.28 -1.02
N PHE A 48 -5.96 -0.84 -0.35
CA PHE A 48 -6.49 -0.93 1.00
C PHE A 48 -5.47 -1.64 1.89
N ASP A 49 -5.25 -1.12 3.10
CA ASP A 49 -4.38 -1.76 4.09
C ASP A 49 -5.20 -2.61 5.07
N ASP A 50 -4.50 -3.39 5.89
CA ASP A 50 -4.98 -4.22 7.00
C ASP A 50 -5.88 -5.42 6.66
N GLY A 51 -6.60 -5.37 5.53
CA GLY A 51 -7.48 -6.47 5.12
C GLY A 51 -8.82 -6.48 5.85
N PHE A 52 -9.43 -5.32 6.12
CA PHE A 52 -10.76 -5.24 6.73
C PHE A 52 -11.86 -5.90 5.89
N ALA A 53 -12.78 -6.63 6.55
CA ALA A 53 -13.93 -7.30 5.91
C ALA A 53 -14.89 -6.31 5.23
N SER A 54 -14.89 -5.05 5.66
CA SER A 54 -15.65 -3.96 5.02
C SER A 54 -15.28 -3.75 3.55
N ASN A 55 -14.08 -4.16 3.12
CA ASN A 55 -13.68 -4.14 1.71
C ASN A 55 -14.63 -5.01 0.88
N ARG A 56 -14.90 -6.25 1.32
CA ARG A 56 -15.83 -7.18 0.68
C ARG A 56 -17.26 -6.63 0.67
N GLU A 57 -17.69 -6.10 1.81
CA GLU A 57 -19.09 -5.70 2.03
C GLU A 57 -19.45 -4.39 1.33
N HIS A 58 -18.50 -3.47 1.15
CA HIS A 58 -18.78 -2.10 0.71
C HIS A 58 -17.93 -1.65 -0.48
N ALA A 59 -16.63 -1.97 -0.50
CA ALA A 59 -15.73 -1.49 -1.55
C ALA A 59 -15.84 -2.31 -2.83
N TRP A 60 -15.79 -3.65 -2.74
CA TRP A 60 -15.79 -4.54 -3.90
C TRP A 60 -17.01 -4.38 -4.80
N PRO A 61 -18.26 -4.27 -4.31
CA PRO A 61 -19.42 -4.07 -5.18
C PRO A 61 -19.32 -2.77 -5.99
N THR A 62 -18.83 -1.69 -5.36
CA THR A 62 -18.62 -0.40 -6.00
C THR A 62 -17.52 -0.49 -7.06
N LEU A 63 -16.38 -1.11 -6.73
CA LEU A 63 -15.26 -1.29 -7.67
C LEU A 63 -15.64 -2.15 -8.87
N ARG A 64 -16.38 -3.26 -8.66
CA ARG A 64 -16.92 -4.11 -9.73
C ARG A 64 -17.81 -3.33 -10.70
N LYS A 65 -18.70 -2.47 -10.18
CA LYS A 65 -19.58 -1.62 -11.01
C LYS A 65 -18.78 -0.76 -12.01
N HIS A 66 -17.58 -0.32 -11.63
CA HIS A 66 -16.71 0.49 -12.47
C HIS A 66 -15.66 -0.33 -13.25
N GLY A 67 -15.51 -1.62 -12.97
CA GLY A 67 -14.39 -2.43 -13.50
C GLY A 67 -13.03 -1.95 -13.00
N PHE A 68 -12.97 -1.37 -11.79
CA PHE A 68 -11.75 -0.80 -11.25
C PHE A 68 -10.97 -1.84 -10.45
N PRO A 69 -9.71 -2.14 -10.84
CA PRO A 69 -8.87 -3.01 -10.04
C PRO A 69 -8.47 -2.34 -8.73
N SER A 70 -8.28 -3.15 -7.69
CA SER A 70 -7.72 -2.72 -6.42
C SER A 70 -6.88 -3.81 -5.75
N SER A 71 -6.00 -3.40 -4.86
CA SER A 71 -5.12 -4.30 -4.11
C SER A 71 -5.35 -4.16 -2.62
N THR A 72 -5.47 -5.27 -1.91
CA THR A 72 -5.59 -5.29 -0.45
C THR A 72 -4.32 -5.89 0.16
N PHE A 73 -3.68 -5.15 1.06
CA PHE A 73 -2.58 -5.65 1.88
C PHE A 73 -3.16 -6.28 3.14
N VAL A 74 -2.96 -7.58 3.34
CA VAL A 74 -3.54 -8.35 4.45
C VAL A 74 -2.50 -8.65 5.53
N VAL A 75 -2.92 -8.63 6.78
CA VAL A 75 -2.12 -9.12 7.91
C VAL A 75 -2.40 -10.61 8.09
N THR A 76 -1.47 -11.45 7.63
CA THR A 76 -1.82 -12.85 7.31
C THR A 76 -2.14 -13.72 8.51
N ASP A 77 -1.53 -13.50 9.68
CA ASP A 77 -1.79 -14.30 10.89
C ASP A 77 -3.16 -13.96 11.53
N PHE A 78 -3.83 -12.92 11.03
CA PHE A 78 -5.10 -12.43 11.56
C PHE A 78 -6.28 -12.59 10.60
N LEU A 79 -6.11 -13.29 9.47
CA LEU A 79 -7.21 -13.59 8.55
C LEU A 79 -8.35 -14.30 9.29
N GLY A 80 -9.58 -13.80 9.11
CA GLY A 80 -10.80 -14.26 9.80
C GLY A 80 -10.93 -13.82 11.26
N GLY A 81 -9.96 -13.04 11.75
CA GLY A 81 -9.98 -12.42 13.07
C GLY A 81 -10.40 -10.96 13.02
N SER A 82 -9.66 -10.13 13.77
CA SER A 82 -9.86 -8.69 13.86
C SER A 82 -8.52 -7.96 14.01
N ASN A 83 -8.52 -6.63 13.85
CA ASN A 83 -7.34 -5.76 14.03
C ASN A 83 -6.91 -5.58 15.50
N GLN A 84 -6.74 -6.68 16.24
CA GLN A 84 -6.43 -6.65 17.67
C GLN A 84 -5.08 -6.01 18.00
N TRP A 85 -4.20 -5.88 17.02
CA TRP A 85 -2.92 -5.18 17.16
C TRP A 85 -3.07 -3.67 17.37
N ASP A 86 -4.23 -3.07 17.06
CA ASP A 86 -4.47 -1.63 17.22
C ASP A 86 -4.89 -1.25 18.66
N SER A 87 -4.57 -2.09 19.64
CA SER A 87 -5.02 -1.96 21.03
C SER A 87 -4.40 -0.73 21.70
N GLU A 88 -5.17 0.38 21.72
CA GLU A 88 -5.29 1.33 22.84
C GLU A 88 -6.26 2.48 22.52
N ASP A 89 -6.50 2.82 21.23
CA ASP A 89 -7.36 3.96 20.84
C ASP A 89 -8.24 3.74 19.59
N MET A 90 -8.20 2.55 18.98
CA MET A 90 -8.88 2.27 17.72
C MET A 90 -10.03 1.27 17.92
N ALA A 91 -11.05 1.39 17.07
CA ALA A 91 -12.14 0.41 17.07
C ALA A 91 -11.65 -0.93 16.50
N ILE A 92 -12.15 -2.02 17.10
CA ILE A 92 -11.88 -3.38 16.62
C ILE A 92 -12.92 -3.76 15.57
N TRP A 93 -12.44 -4.13 14.39
CA TRP A 93 -13.24 -4.49 13.22
C TRP A 93 -12.84 -5.87 12.69
N PRO A 94 -13.78 -6.62 12.09
CA PRO A 94 -13.49 -7.89 11.45
C PRO A 94 -12.57 -7.72 10.24
N LEU A 95 -11.70 -8.69 10.04
CA LEU A 95 -10.83 -8.81 8.87
C LEU A 95 -11.37 -9.85 7.90
N LEU A 96 -10.93 -9.76 6.64
CA LEU A 96 -11.16 -10.77 5.62
C LEU A 96 -10.64 -12.13 6.10
N ASP A 97 -11.33 -13.19 5.74
CA ASP A 97 -10.89 -14.56 5.99
C ASP A 97 -10.26 -15.22 4.75
N SER A 98 -9.90 -16.49 4.88
CA SER A 98 -9.29 -17.24 3.77
C SER A 98 -10.24 -17.49 2.61
N ASP A 99 -11.54 -17.62 2.88
CA ASP A 99 -12.55 -17.88 1.84
C ASP A 99 -12.83 -16.59 1.06
N ASP A 100 -12.84 -15.44 1.72
CA ASP A 100 -12.87 -14.13 1.06
C ASP A 100 -11.74 -13.98 0.04
N LEU A 101 -10.52 -14.36 0.45
CA LEU A 101 -9.35 -14.32 -0.40
C LEU A 101 -9.49 -15.31 -1.56
N ARG A 102 -10.06 -16.51 -1.37
CA ARG A 102 -10.26 -17.50 -2.44
C ARG A 102 -11.34 -17.06 -3.44
N GLU A 103 -12.46 -16.58 -2.95
CA GLU A 103 -13.67 -16.31 -3.73
C GLU A 103 -13.68 -14.93 -4.42
N ALA A 104 -12.77 -14.01 -4.04
CA ALA A 104 -12.70 -12.71 -4.70
C ALA A 104 -12.44 -12.85 -6.21
N ASP A 105 -13.00 -11.93 -7.00
CA ASP A 105 -12.73 -11.84 -8.43
C ASP A 105 -11.26 -11.43 -8.67
N LYS A 106 -10.43 -12.39 -9.07
CA LYS A 106 -8.97 -12.21 -9.23
C LYS A 106 -8.58 -11.38 -10.45
N ASP A 107 -9.53 -11.04 -11.32
CA ASP A 107 -9.27 -10.10 -12.41
C ASP A 107 -9.37 -8.64 -11.94
N LEU A 108 -10.04 -8.39 -10.79
CA LEU A 108 -10.17 -7.06 -10.21
C LEU A 108 -9.46 -6.89 -8.86
N PHE A 109 -9.37 -7.95 -8.06
CA PHE A 109 -8.88 -7.86 -6.68
C PHE A 109 -7.63 -8.72 -6.48
N SER A 110 -6.53 -8.06 -6.13
CA SER A 110 -5.29 -8.72 -5.76
C SER A 110 -5.01 -8.58 -4.25
N PHE A 111 -4.33 -9.58 -3.69
CA PHE A 111 -4.00 -9.64 -2.27
C PHE A 111 -2.50 -9.70 -2.08
N HIS A 112 -2.01 -8.86 -1.18
CA HIS A 112 -0.62 -8.54 -0.95
C HIS A 112 -0.31 -8.57 0.55
N SER A 113 0.96 -8.51 0.93
CA SER A 113 1.34 -8.65 2.35
C SER A 113 1.39 -7.30 3.07
N HIS A 114 0.75 -7.26 4.25
CA HIS A 114 0.95 -6.23 5.27
C HIS A 114 1.72 -6.76 6.50
N SER A 115 2.65 -7.69 6.23
CA SER A 115 3.36 -8.52 7.21
C SER A 115 2.48 -9.61 7.84
N ALA A 116 3.11 -10.49 8.62
CA ALA A 116 2.41 -11.59 9.28
C ALA A 116 1.57 -11.10 10.45
N THR A 117 2.15 -10.27 11.32
CA THR A 117 1.52 -9.83 12.57
C THR A 117 1.42 -8.32 12.74
N HIS A 118 1.63 -7.55 11.66
CA HIS A 118 1.58 -6.08 11.63
C HIS A 118 2.66 -5.39 12.49
N GLN A 119 3.85 -6.01 12.61
CA GLN A 119 4.95 -5.46 13.40
C GLN A 119 5.58 -4.21 12.77
N ARG A 120 6.06 -3.31 13.63
CA ARG A 120 6.95 -2.23 13.21
C ARG A 120 8.32 -2.84 12.87
N LEU A 121 8.56 -3.14 11.59
CA LEU A 121 9.80 -3.80 11.15
C LEU A 121 11.10 -3.16 11.71
N PRO A 122 11.23 -1.81 11.81
CA PRO A 122 12.44 -1.22 12.40
C PRO A 122 12.73 -1.64 13.84
N HIS A 123 11.72 -2.03 14.63
CA HIS A 123 11.91 -2.46 16.03
C HIS A 123 12.50 -3.86 16.15
N ILE A 124 12.32 -4.68 15.12
CA ILE A 124 12.85 -6.03 15.02
C ILE A 124 14.01 -6.11 14.03
N ALA A 125 14.50 -4.96 13.54
CA ALA A 125 15.63 -4.90 12.62
C ALA A 125 16.87 -5.47 13.31
N GLY A 126 17.38 -6.58 12.77
CA GLY A 126 18.51 -7.33 13.33
C GLY A 126 18.13 -8.67 13.98
N ASP A 127 16.84 -8.92 14.23
CA ASP A 127 16.35 -10.25 14.55
C ASP A 127 15.92 -10.96 13.26
N ARG A 128 16.82 -11.77 12.70
CA ARG A 128 16.60 -12.45 11.42
C ARG A 128 15.38 -13.37 11.48
N THR A 129 15.18 -14.10 12.57
CA THR A 129 14.06 -15.03 12.73
C THR A 129 12.73 -14.26 12.79
N ALA A 130 12.68 -13.13 13.50
CA ALA A 130 11.48 -12.30 13.55
C ALA A 130 11.16 -11.66 12.19
N ILE A 131 12.18 -11.18 11.47
CA ILE A 131 12.03 -10.62 10.12
C ILE A 131 11.54 -11.67 9.12
N GLU A 132 12.15 -12.86 9.11
CA GLU A 132 11.71 -13.98 8.25
C GLU A 132 10.26 -14.36 8.56
N ARG A 133 9.87 -14.40 9.84
CA ARG A 133 8.48 -14.64 10.22
C ARG A 133 7.54 -13.58 9.65
N GLU A 134 7.88 -12.30 9.73
CA GLU A 134 7.00 -11.24 9.24
C GLU A 134 6.90 -11.20 7.71
N LEU A 135 7.97 -11.54 7.01
CA LEU A 135 8.07 -11.37 5.55
C LEU A 135 7.80 -12.65 4.76
N ASP A 136 8.48 -13.75 5.09
CA ASP A 136 8.41 -15.01 4.34
C ASP A 136 7.10 -15.75 4.63
N ASN A 137 6.69 -15.82 5.91
CA ASN A 137 5.45 -16.50 6.25
C ASN A 137 4.25 -15.79 5.62
N SER A 138 4.21 -14.45 5.64
CA SER A 138 3.10 -13.72 5.03
C SER A 138 3.03 -13.94 3.52
N LEU A 139 4.16 -13.99 2.82
CA LEU A 139 4.21 -14.33 1.40
C LEU A 139 3.71 -15.77 1.14
N ARG A 140 4.19 -16.74 1.94
CA ARG A 140 3.80 -18.15 1.82
C ARG A 140 2.31 -18.38 2.13
N THR A 141 1.78 -17.70 3.14
CA THR A 141 0.36 -17.81 3.51
C THR A 141 -0.52 -17.36 2.35
N ILE A 142 -0.25 -16.21 1.74
CA ILE A 142 -1.04 -15.75 0.59
C ILE A 142 -0.88 -16.71 -0.59
N ALA A 143 0.34 -17.16 -0.90
CA ALA A 143 0.60 -18.11 -1.98
C ALA A 143 -0.06 -19.49 -1.78
N ALA A 144 -0.32 -19.90 -0.54
CA ALA A 144 -1.03 -21.14 -0.23
C ALA A 144 -2.55 -21.00 -0.35
N LEU A 145 -3.09 -19.77 -0.34
CA LEU A 145 -4.52 -19.51 -0.39
C LEU A 145 -5.04 -19.26 -1.81
N ILE A 146 -4.23 -18.65 -2.70
CA ILE A 146 -4.68 -18.18 -4.02
C ILE A 146 -3.65 -18.45 -5.12
N ASP A 147 -4.13 -18.74 -6.34
CA ASP A 147 -3.28 -19.08 -7.49
C ASP A 147 -2.45 -17.90 -8.03
N ARG A 148 -2.89 -16.66 -7.76
CA ARG A 148 -2.24 -15.41 -8.20
C ARG A 148 -1.89 -14.53 -7.00
N PRO A 149 -0.92 -14.93 -6.15
CA PRO A 149 -0.55 -14.15 -4.98
C PRO A 149 0.21 -12.89 -5.37
N GLY A 150 -0.22 -11.75 -4.82
CA GLY A 150 0.46 -10.48 -5.02
C GLY A 150 1.82 -10.46 -4.31
N LYS A 151 2.83 -9.87 -4.97
CA LYS A 151 4.21 -9.82 -4.46
C LYS A 151 4.66 -8.40 -4.15
N VAL A 152 3.75 -7.60 -3.61
CA VAL A 152 4.06 -6.23 -3.16
C VAL A 152 3.81 -6.18 -1.66
N PHE A 153 4.68 -5.48 -0.94
CA PHE A 153 4.56 -5.31 0.50
C PHE A 153 3.96 -3.94 0.82
N ALA A 154 3.28 -3.77 1.94
CA ALA A 154 3.03 -2.46 2.52
C ALA A 154 3.67 -2.42 3.90
N TYR A 155 4.50 -1.41 4.18
CA TYR A 155 5.15 -1.28 5.48
C TYR A 155 4.11 -0.96 6.56
N PRO A 156 3.95 -1.78 7.62
CA PRO A 156 3.10 -1.43 8.75
C PRO A 156 3.44 -0.04 9.28
N PHE A 157 2.41 0.80 9.45
CA PHE A 157 2.52 2.20 9.86
C PHE A 157 3.38 3.11 8.95
N GLY A 158 3.76 2.65 7.76
CA GLY A 158 4.71 3.33 6.87
C GLY A 158 6.15 3.36 7.38
N ASN A 159 6.49 2.56 8.40
CA ASN A 159 7.78 2.59 9.06
C ASN A 159 8.78 1.62 8.40
N PHE A 160 9.96 2.12 8.04
CA PHE A 160 11.05 1.30 7.51
C PHE A 160 12.41 1.94 7.82
N VAL A 161 13.46 1.12 7.79
CA VAL A 161 14.86 1.52 7.73
C VAL A 161 15.54 0.83 6.55
N LEU A 162 16.78 1.21 6.22
CA LEU A 162 17.50 0.61 5.08
C LEU A 162 17.63 -0.91 5.20
N GLN A 163 17.90 -1.41 6.41
CA GLN A 163 17.99 -2.85 6.67
C GLN A 163 16.67 -3.55 6.33
N THR A 164 15.55 -3.11 6.89
CA THR A 164 14.24 -3.74 6.65
C THR A 164 13.76 -3.60 5.21
N MET A 165 14.20 -2.55 4.49
CA MET A 165 13.95 -2.42 3.05
C MET A 165 14.73 -3.47 2.25
N ALA A 166 15.99 -3.73 2.62
CA ALA A 166 16.78 -4.80 2.03
C ALA A 166 16.18 -6.17 2.36
N ASP A 167 15.71 -6.39 3.59
CA ASP A 167 15.07 -7.64 4.00
C ASP A 167 13.79 -7.91 3.19
N VAL A 168 12.94 -6.91 2.95
CA VAL A 168 11.76 -7.03 2.06
C VAL A 168 12.15 -7.44 0.64
N ARG A 169 13.25 -6.90 0.12
CA ARG A 169 13.76 -7.29 -1.20
C ARG A 169 14.29 -8.72 -1.20
N GLU A 170 15.03 -9.11 -0.16
CA GLU A 170 15.61 -10.45 0.01
C GLU A 170 14.53 -11.53 0.14
N ALA A 171 13.43 -11.23 0.83
CA ALA A 171 12.26 -12.11 0.98
C ALA A 171 11.50 -12.38 -0.34
N GLY A 172 11.86 -11.70 -1.43
CA GLY A 172 11.30 -11.96 -2.77
C GLY A 172 10.09 -11.11 -3.16
N TYR A 173 9.79 -10.04 -2.42
CA TYR A 173 8.82 -9.03 -2.86
C TYR A 173 9.36 -8.26 -4.08
N LEU A 174 8.47 -7.91 -5.01
CA LEU A 174 8.76 -7.15 -6.22
C LEU A 174 8.66 -5.62 -6.03
N GLY A 175 8.07 -5.18 -4.93
CA GLY A 175 7.98 -3.77 -4.56
C GLY A 175 7.39 -3.59 -3.16
N ALA A 176 7.37 -2.36 -2.68
CA ALA A 176 6.79 -2.02 -1.39
C ALA A 176 6.19 -0.61 -1.33
N CYS A 177 5.01 -0.51 -0.71
CA CYS A 177 4.27 0.71 -0.45
C CYS A 177 4.67 1.32 0.88
N SER A 178 5.04 2.61 0.83
CA SER A 178 5.31 3.46 1.99
C SER A 178 4.13 4.41 2.26
N CYS A 179 4.23 5.20 3.34
CA CYS A 179 3.34 6.36 3.57
C CYS A 179 3.94 7.68 3.03
N MET A 180 5.00 7.62 2.21
CA MET A 180 5.55 8.81 1.58
C MET A 180 4.55 9.37 0.56
N GLN A 181 4.21 10.64 0.70
CA GLN A 181 3.28 11.29 -0.23
C GLN A 181 3.95 11.69 -1.56
N GLY A 182 3.15 11.70 -2.62
CA GLY A 182 3.48 12.16 -3.97
C GLY A 182 3.16 11.12 -5.05
N CYS A 183 3.23 11.55 -6.31
CA CYS A 183 3.09 10.62 -7.43
C CYS A 183 4.34 9.74 -7.60
N ASN A 184 4.12 8.51 -8.05
CA ASN A 184 5.16 7.61 -8.52
C ASN A 184 5.50 7.97 -9.98
N ARG A 185 6.79 8.14 -10.29
CA ARG A 185 7.30 8.61 -11.61
C ARG A 185 8.58 7.87 -11.95
N MET A 186 9.05 8.00 -13.18
CA MET A 186 10.35 7.46 -13.59
C MET A 186 11.45 7.71 -12.56
N GLY A 187 12.04 6.61 -12.08
CA GLY A 187 13.05 6.63 -11.03
C GLY A 187 12.50 6.65 -9.59
N THR A 188 11.20 6.47 -9.36
CA THR A 188 10.72 6.06 -8.03
C THR A 188 11.32 4.71 -7.67
N ASP A 189 11.72 4.53 -6.42
CA ASP A 189 12.23 3.24 -5.97
C ASP A 189 11.05 2.26 -5.82
N PRO A 190 11.07 1.08 -6.44
CA PRO A 190 9.98 0.10 -6.35
C PRO A 190 9.68 -0.35 -4.92
N TYR A 191 10.64 -0.22 -3.99
CA TYR A 191 10.45 -0.53 -2.57
C TYR A 191 10.09 0.70 -1.72
N LEU A 192 9.88 1.86 -2.33
CA LEU A 192 9.41 3.08 -1.67
C LEU A 192 8.29 3.73 -2.49
N LEU A 193 7.32 2.93 -2.92
CA LEU A 193 6.15 3.43 -3.61
C LEU A 193 5.42 4.41 -2.71
N ARG A 194 5.08 5.55 -3.31
CA ARG A 194 4.42 6.66 -2.65
C ARG A 194 2.91 6.46 -2.71
N ARG A 195 2.22 6.91 -1.66
CA ARG A 195 0.78 6.82 -1.50
C ARG A 195 0.21 8.09 -0.90
N VAL A 196 -1.07 8.31 -1.09
CA VAL A 196 -1.83 9.38 -0.45
C VAL A 196 -2.98 8.74 0.31
N GLU A 197 -3.08 9.04 1.60
CA GLU A 197 -4.21 8.61 2.42
C GLU A 197 -5.48 9.30 1.95
N ILE A 198 -6.60 8.56 1.96
CA ILE A 198 -7.93 9.07 1.63
C ILE A 198 -8.79 9.01 2.91
N HIS A 199 -9.49 10.10 3.19
CA HIS A 199 -10.34 10.28 4.37
C HIS A 199 -11.76 10.64 3.95
N GLU A 200 -12.72 10.53 4.88
CA GLU A 200 -14.13 10.86 4.66
C GLU A 200 -14.36 12.28 4.11
N ARG A 201 -13.46 13.23 4.41
CA ARG A 201 -13.57 14.62 3.97
C ARG A 201 -12.95 14.89 2.60
N ASP A 202 -12.34 13.89 1.97
CA ASP A 202 -11.76 13.99 0.64
C ASP A 202 -12.85 13.82 -0.41
N THR A 203 -13.65 14.88 -0.55
CA THR A 203 -14.68 15.03 -1.56
C THR A 203 -14.45 16.30 -2.38
N GLY A 204 -15.07 16.37 -3.56
CA GLY A 204 -14.97 17.53 -4.44
C GLY A 204 -13.54 17.92 -4.78
N TRP A 205 -13.17 19.17 -4.50
CA TRP A 205 -11.86 19.71 -4.85
C TRP A 205 -10.70 19.14 -4.03
N ARG A 206 -10.92 18.71 -2.77
CA ARG A 206 -9.86 18.09 -1.94
C ARG A 206 -9.39 16.78 -2.57
N TYR A 207 -10.35 15.96 -2.97
CA TYR A 207 -10.09 14.70 -3.65
C TYR A 207 -9.33 14.92 -4.96
N LYS A 208 -9.76 15.90 -5.77
CA LYS A 208 -9.05 16.30 -7.01
C LYS A 208 -7.59 16.66 -6.76
N VAL A 209 -7.32 17.48 -5.75
CA VAL A 209 -5.95 17.89 -5.41
C VAL A 209 -5.12 16.66 -5.04
N LYS A 210 -5.66 15.74 -4.23
CA LYS A 210 -4.97 14.49 -3.87
C LYS A 210 -4.67 13.63 -5.10
N LEU A 211 -5.65 13.42 -5.99
CA LEU A 211 -5.45 12.65 -7.21
C LEU A 211 -4.35 13.24 -8.10
N HIS A 212 -4.35 14.56 -8.31
CA HIS A 212 -3.38 15.22 -9.20
C HIS A 212 -1.98 15.35 -8.63
N THR A 213 -1.84 15.46 -7.30
CA THR A 213 -0.55 15.76 -6.66
C THR A 213 0.04 14.58 -5.90
N GLY A 214 -0.78 13.58 -5.58
CA GLY A 214 -0.46 12.51 -4.65
C GLY A 214 -0.20 13.03 -3.23
N ARG A 215 -0.66 14.24 -2.88
CA ARG A 215 -0.35 14.89 -1.60
C ARG A 215 -1.61 15.32 -0.87
N ASP A 216 -1.60 15.13 0.43
CA ASP A 216 -2.56 15.68 1.36
C ASP A 216 -2.05 17.00 1.93
N PHE A 217 -2.50 18.11 1.35
CA PHE A 217 -2.23 19.46 1.86
C PHE A 217 -3.15 19.88 3.00
N PHE A 218 -4.10 19.03 3.39
CA PHE A 218 -5.18 19.33 4.34
C PHE A 218 -5.05 18.54 5.65
N ALA A 219 -4.20 17.51 5.66
CA ALA A 219 -3.79 16.86 6.89
C ALA A 219 -3.20 17.92 7.84
N ARG A 220 -3.69 17.92 9.09
CA ARG A 220 -2.99 18.65 10.16
C ARG A 220 -1.56 18.11 10.20
N PRO A 221 -0.52 18.95 10.28
CA PRO A 221 0.86 18.47 10.34
C PRO A 221 0.97 17.48 11.50
N SER A 222 1.08 16.20 11.17
CA SER A 222 1.43 15.19 12.14
C SER A 222 2.91 15.40 12.46
N LEU A 223 3.23 15.46 13.75
CA LEU A 223 4.60 15.53 14.23
C LEU A 223 5.28 14.16 14.01
N ARG A 224 5.56 13.76 12.76
CA ARG A 224 6.49 12.65 12.45
C ARG A 224 7.28 12.94 11.16
N PRO A 225 8.57 12.55 11.13
CA PRO A 225 9.60 13.56 10.92
C PRO A 225 10.00 13.73 9.45
N LYS A 226 10.07 15.00 9.05
CA LYS A 226 10.80 15.51 7.86
C LYS A 226 12.22 14.92 7.70
N GLN A 227 12.79 14.36 8.77
CA GLN A 227 14.12 13.76 8.79
C GLN A 227 14.25 12.52 7.90
N LEU A 228 13.21 11.68 7.75
CA LEU A 228 13.28 10.49 6.88
C LEU A 228 13.24 10.86 5.39
N GLN A 229 12.47 11.87 5.01
CA GLN A 229 12.46 12.42 3.64
C GLN A 229 13.82 13.04 3.26
N LEU A 230 14.42 13.82 4.15
CA LEU A 230 15.72 14.46 3.91
C LEU A 230 16.88 13.46 3.86
N LEU A 231 16.83 12.39 4.65
CA LEU A 231 17.80 11.30 4.57
C LEU A 231 17.63 10.51 3.25
N ALA A 232 16.43 10.13 2.86
CA ALA A 232 16.21 9.44 1.58
C ALA A 232 16.68 10.26 0.36
N GLU A 233 16.48 11.58 0.36
CA GLU A 233 16.92 12.48 -0.72
C GLU A 233 18.45 12.72 -0.73
N ARG A 234 19.09 12.82 0.43
CA ARG A 234 20.55 13.00 0.53
C ARG A 234 21.29 11.72 0.11
N TRP A 235 20.70 10.56 0.37
CA TRP A 235 21.30 9.25 0.09
C TRP A 235 21.01 8.71 -1.32
N ARG A 236 19.91 9.11 -1.99
CA ARG A 236 19.71 8.89 -3.43
C ARG A 236 20.91 9.34 -4.27
N ARG A 237 21.58 10.42 -3.85
CA ARG A 237 22.79 10.92 -4.51
C ARG A 237 24.04 10.06 -4.27
N GLN A 238 24.04 9.19 -3.27
CA GLN A 238 25.17 8.32 -2.93
C GLN A 238 25.05 6.93 -3.57
N LEU A 239 23.86 6.32 -3.61
CA LEU A 239 23.65 4.99 -4.19
C LEU A 239 23.64 4.98 -5.73
N TYR A 240 23.24 6.09 -6.38
CA TYR A 240 23.23 6.22 -7.85
C TYR A 240 24.45 6.96 -8.41
N ARG A 241 25.54 7.10 -7.62
CA ARG A 241 26.84 7.47 -8.21
C ARG A 241 27.34 6.27 -9.02
N SER A 242 27.30 6.42 -10.34
CA SER A 242 27.92 5.49 -11.27
C SER A 242 29.40 5.27 -10.89
N PRO A 243 29.93 4.03 -10.97
CA PRO A 243 31.37 3.78 -10.83
C PRO A 243 32.23 4.53 -11.86
N LEU A 244 31.64 5.09 -12.92
CA LEU A 244 32.34 5.80 -13.99
C LEU A 244 32.83 7.21 -13.60
N ASP A 245 32.41 7.77 -12.47
CA ASP A 245 32.83 9.12 -12.01
C ASP A 245 34.09 9.11 -11.12
N LYS A 246 34.84 7.98 -11.06
CA LYS A 246 36.10 7.88 -10.28
C LYS A 246 37.36 7.83 -11.13
N THR A 247 37.27 8.14 -12.42
CA THR A 247 38.44 8.32 -13.29
C THR A 247 38.25 9.54 -14.16
N LEU A 248 38.55 10.71 -13.60
CA LEU A 248 39.18 11.88 -14.24
C LEU A 248 39.93 12.66 -13.16
#